data_AF-A0A9E5LPX4-F1
#
_entry.id   AF-A0A9E5LPX4-F1
#
_cell.length_a   1.000
_cell.length_b   1.000
_cell.length_c   1.000
_cell.angle_alpha   90.00
_cell.angle_beta   90.00
_cell.angle_gamma   90.00
#
_symmetry.space_group_name_H-M   'P 1'
#
loop_
_entity.id
_entity.type
_entity.pdbx_description
1 polymer ?
#
loop_
_entity_poly.entity_id
_entity_poly.type
_entity_poly.pdbx_seq_one_letter_code
_entity_poly.pdbx_strand_id
1 'polypeptide(L)'
;MCRQNPNRPTPSLTSRCDKMMTKPFSVVAAGPHMHLLGRTLKITLNPGRDDAVTILDVQNYNFDDQSPILLKTPISINPGDTVRVECTFDPTLRQKIPQLKNLEPRYVTWGEGSSDEMCLGVLSGTSD
;
A
#
# COMPACT_ATOMS: atom_id res chain seq x y z
N MET A 1 8.26 -0.90 12.52
CA MET A 1 7.90 -0.27 11.22
C MET A 1 6.41 0.02 11.24
N CYS A 2 5.92 1.18 10.78
CA CYS A 2 4.48 1.47 10.74
C CYS A 2 3.74 1.26 12.09
N ARG A 3 4.39 1.63 13.20
CA ARG A 3 3.92 1.39 14.59
C ARG A 3 3.72 -0.08 14.98
N GLN A 4 4.25 -1.03 14.21
CA GLN A 4 4.30 -2.46 14.53
C GLN A 4 5.72 -2.95 14.83
N ASN A 5 5.82 -4.06 15.58
CA ASN A 5 7.08 -4.72 15.93
C ASN A 5 7.47 -5.74 14.84
N PRO A 6 8.52 -5.48 14.04
CA PRO A 6 8.92 -6.38 12.96
C PRO A 6 9.44 -7.75 13.47
N ASN A 7 9.89 -7.83 14.72
CA ASN A 7 10.39 -9.07 15.33
C ASN A 7 9.27 -9.92 15.95
N ARG A 8 8.05 -9.39 16.04
CA ARG A 8 6.86 -10.08 16.58
C ARG A 8 5.62 -9.73 15.75
N PRO A 9 5.57 -10.15 14.47
CA PRO A 9 4.44 -9.84 13.60
C PRO A 9 3.17 -10.55 14.08
N THR A 10 2.02 -9.88 13.93
CA THR A 10 0.71 -10.49 14.15
C THR A 10 0.11 -10.86 12.79
N PRO A 11 -0.31 -12.11 12.56
CA PRO A 11 -0.94 -12.50 11.30
C PRO A 11 -2.20 -11.67 11.01
N SER A 12 -2.35 -11.21 9.78
CA SER A 12 -3.49 -10.41 9.33
C SER A 12 -3.64 -10.49 7.82
N LEU A 13 -4.87 -10.44 7.32
CA LEU A 13 -5.16 -10.26 5.88
C LEU A 13 -5.09 -8.79 5.45
N THR A 14 -4.84 -7.88 6.40
CA THR A 14 -4.74 -6.44 6.18
C THR A 14 -3.42 -5.93 6.73
N SER A 15 -2.71 -5.13 5.92
CA SER A 15 -1.57 -4.34 6.37
C SER A 15 -1.92 -2.86 6.31
N ARG A 16 -1.48 -2.10 7.31
CA ARG A 16 -1.75 -0.66 7.42
C ARG A 16 -0.50 0.06 7.91
N CYS A 17 -0.21 1.20 7.29
CA CYS A 17 0.88 2.07 7.72
C CYS A 17 0.46 3.53 7.70
N ASP A 18 0.69 4.22 8.82
CA ASP A 18 0.52 5.67 8.92
C ASP A 18 1.90 6.34 8.87
N LYS A 19 2.06 7.28 7.95
CA LYS A 19 3.23 8.13 7.82
C LYS A 19 2.81 9.58 8.03
N MET A 20 3.28 10.17 9.13
CA MET A 20 3.21 11.62 9.32
C MET A 20 4.23 12.29 8.41
N MET A 21 3.77 13.26 7.64
CA MET A 21 4.55 14.02 6.68
C MET A 21 5.19 15.20 7.39
N THR A 22 6.47 15.42 7.18
CA THR A 22 7.25 16.46 7.88
C THR A 22 7.70 17.59 6.96
N LYS A 23 7.41 17.47 5.66
CA LYS A 23 7.72 18.45 4.63
C LYS A 23 6.50 18.64 3.73
N PRO A 24 6.31 19.83 3.15
CA PRO A 24 5.27 20.05 2.16
C PRO A 24 5.51 19.16 0.93
N PHE A 25 4.42 18.67 0.34
CA PHE A 25 4.47 17.87 -0.87
C PHE A 25 3.17 18.04 -1.66
N SER A 26 3.27 18.32 -2.97
CA SER A 26 2.13 18.39 -3.88
C SER A 26 2.02 17.09 -4.67
N VAL A 27 1.04 16.25 -4.31
CA VAL A 27 0.81 14.96 -4.97
C VAL A 27 0.11 15.19 -6.31
N VAL A 28 0.68 14.71 -7.40
CA VAL A 28 0.09 14.78 -8.75
C VAL A 28 -0.30 13.42 -9.31
N ALA A 29 0.29 12.34 -8.78
CA ALA A 29 -0.05 10.97 -9.17
C ALA A 29 0.12 10.03 -7.98
N ALA A 30 -0.62 8.92 -8.00
CA ALA A 30 -0.50 7.86 -7.01
C ALA A 30 -0.57 6.48 -7.66
N GLY A 31 0.27 5.55 -7.22
CA GLY A 31 0.31 4.17 -7.73
C GLY A 31 0.25 3.13 -6.61
N PRO A 32 -0.41 1.98 -6.84
CA PRO A 32 -0.34 0.86 -5.93
C PRO A 32 0.94 0.04 -6.19
N HIS A 33 1.50 -0.55 -5.13
CA HIS A 33 2.51 -1.58 -5.29
C HIS A 33 2.34 -2.68 -4.23
N MET A 34 2.09 -3.89 -4.71
CA MET A 34 1.89 -5.11 -3.93
C MET A 34 2.43 -6.30 -4.72
N HIS A 35 2.47 -7.49 -4.12
CA HIS A 35 2.83 -8.70 -4.85
C HIS A 35 1.58 -9.54 -5.18
N LEU A 36 1.82 -10.80 -5.54
CA LEU A 36 0.88 -11.70 -6.20
C LEU A 36 -0.38 -12.03 -5.37
N LEU A 37 -0.36 -11.81 -4.05
CA LEU A 37 -1.48 -12.07 -3.15
C LEU A 37 -2.28 -10.79 -2.84
N GLY A 38 -1.88 -9.62 -3.33
CA GLY A 38 -2.58 -8.36 -3.15
C GLY A 38 -3.96 -8.27 -3.80
N ARG A 39 -4.93 -7.65 -3.11
CA ARG A 39 -6.32 -7.52 -3.57
C ARG A 39 -6.78 -6.09 -3.67
N THR A 40 -6.57 -5.32 -2.61
CA THR A 40 -6.93 -3.91 -2.58
C THR A 40 -5.79 -3.09 -2.00
N LEU A 41 -5.69 -1.84 -2.45
CA LEU A 41 -4.81 -0.84 -1.88
C LEU A 41 -5.54 0.50 -1.84
N LYS A 42 -5.55 1.12 -0.66
CA LYS A 42 -6.12 2.45 -0.44
C LYS A 42 -5.10 3.38 0.18
N ILE A 43 -4.99 4.59 -0.36
CA ILE A 43 -4.18 5.67 0.19
C ILE A 43 -5.12 6.79 0.65
N THR A 44 -5.02 7.17 1.92
CA THR A 44 -5.86 8.21 2.53
C THR A 44 -4.99 9.27 3.20
N LEU A 45 -5.23 10.53 2.89
CA LEU A 45 -4.73 11.67 3.64
C LEU A 45 -5.63 11.92 4.85
N ASN A 46 -5.03 12.15 6.02
CA ASN A 46 -5.69 12.52 7.26
C ASN A 46 -6.82 11.55 7.68
N PRO A 47 -6.55 10.22 7.73
CA PRO A 47 -7.58 9.23 8.04
C PRO A 47 -8.24 9.47 9.40
N GLY A 48 -9.59 9.48 9.43
CA GLY A 48 -10.37 9.67 10.64
C GLY A 48 -10.49 11.12 11.12
N ARG A 49 -9.99 12.09 10.34
CA ARG A 49 -10.29 13.52 10.52
C ARG A 49 -11.44 13.93 9.59
N ASP A 50 -12.09 15.05 9.89
CA ASP A 50 -13.18 15.60 9.06
C ASP A 50 -12.69 16.03 7.66
N ASP A 51 -11.40 16.34 7.53
CA ASP A 51 -10.73 16.70 6.28
C ASP A 51 -10.06 15.50 5.59
N ALA A 52 -10.46 14.27 5.89
CA ALA A 52 -9.90 13.08 5.27
C ALA A 52 -10.14 13.06 3.75
N VAL A 53 -9.09 12.78 2.97
CA VAL A 53 -9.17 12.68 1.51
C VAL A 53 -8.67 11.31 1.06
N THR A 54 -9.44 10.60 0.24
CA THR A 54 -8.95 9.40 -0.44
C THR A 54 -8.12 9.81 -1.65
N ILE A 55 -6.81 9.54 -1.61
CA ILE A 55 -5.87 9.86 -2.70
C ILE A 55 -5.97 8.80 -3.81
N LEU A 56 -6.01 7.52 -3.42
CA LEU A 56 -6.08 6.39 -4.34
C LEU A 56 -6.92 5.28 -3.70
N ASP A 57 -7.76 4.62 -4.50
CA ASP A 57 -8.60 3.50 -4.07
C ASP A 57 -8.65 2.42 -5.15
N VAL A 58 -7.83 1.38 -5.00
CA VAL A 58 -7.73 0.25 -5.93
C VAL A 58 -8.46 -0.94 -5.34
N GLN A 59 -9.60 -1.29 -5.92
CA GLN A 59 -10.47 -2.38 -5.44
C GLN A 59 -10.20 -3.74 -6.10
N ASN A 60 -9.59 -3.75 -7.29
CA ASN A 60 -9.24 -4.95 -8.05
C ASN A 60 -7.77 -4.83 -8.47
N TYR A 61 -6.86 -5.01 -7.52
CA TYR A 61 -5.44 -4.89 -7.79
C TYR A 61 -4.98 -5.91 -8.84
N ASN A 62 -4.20 -5.43 -9.82
CA ASN A 62 -3.58 -6.24 -10.86
C ASN A 62 -2.07 -6.20 -10.68
N PHE A 63 -1.44 -7.35 -10.42
CA PHE A 63 0.01 -7.43 -10.26
C PHE A 63 0.78 -6.99 -11.51
N ASP A 64 0.21 -7.24 -12.69
CA ASP A 64 0.84 -6.93 -13.99
C ASP A 64 0.63 -5.46 -14.42
N ASP A 65 -0.25 -4.72 -13.75
CA ASP A 65 -0.46 -3.28 -13.97
C ASP A 65 -0.38 -2.50 -12.67
N GLN A 66 0.80 -1.94 -12.43
CA GLN A 66 1.12 -1.13 -11.26
C GLN A 66 1.34 0.34 -11.63
N SER A 67 0.78 0.76 -12.76
CA SER A 67 0.98 2.10 -13.29
C SER A 67 0.38 3.14 -12.33
N PRO A 68 1.07 4.27 -12.11
CA PRO A 68 0.50 5.35 -11.33
C PRO A 68 -0.67 6.03 -12.08
N ILE A 69 -1.69 6.41 -11.33
CA ILE A 69 -2.85 7.16 -11.82
C ILE A 69 -2.60 8.65 -11.56
N LEU A 70 -2.70 9.46 -12.62
CA LEU A 70 -2.67 10.91 -12.50
C LEU A 70 -3.93 11.40 -11.77
N LEU A 71 -3.73 12.26 -10.78
CA LEU A 71 -4.83 12.89 -10.06
C LEU A 71 -5.45 14.00 -10.94
N LYS A 72 -6.78 14.11 -10.91
CA LYS A 72 -7.50 15.20 -11.61
C LYS A 72 -7.11 16.58 -11.08
N THR A 73 -6.83 16.65 -9.78
CA THR A 73 -6.41 17.86 -9.09
C THR A 73 -5.29 17.49 -8.13
N PRO A 74 -4.15 18.22 -8.14
CA PRO A 74 -3.09 17.96 -7.19
C PRO A 74 -3.57 18.07 -5.74
N ILE A 75 -3.09 17.19 -4.88
CA ILE A 75 -3.42 17.19 -3.44
C ILE A 75 -2.22 17.76 -2.69
N SER A 76 -2.42 18.85 -1.97
CA SER A 76 -1.41 19.42 -1.09
C SER A 76 -1.35 18.64 0.23
N ILE A 77 -0.15 18.20 0.58
CA ILE A 77 0.19 17.60 1.86
C ILE A 77 1.07 18.59 2.61
N ASN A 78 0.67 18.94 3.83
CA ASN A 78 1.41 19.85 4.69
C ASN A 78 2.15 19.11 5.80
N PRO A 79 3.19 19.71 6.38
CA PRO A 79 3.79 19.19 7.61
C PRO A 79 2.74 18.96 8.70
N GLY A 80 2.73 17.77 9.30
CA GLY A 80 1.75 17.35 10.29
C GLY A 80 0.60 16.51 9.74
N ASP A 81 0.35 16.55 8.42
CA ASP A 81 -0.62 15.65 7.80
C ASP A 81 -0.17 14.19 7.88
N THR A 82 -1.13 13.27 7.92
CA THR A 82 -0.86 11.83 8.00
C THR A 82 -1.35 11.14 6.74
N VAL A 83 -0.46 10.48 6.01
CA VAL A 83 -0.83 9.59 4.91
C VAL A 83 -0.92 8.17 5.45
N ARG A 84 -2.05 7.51 5.21
CA ARG A 84 -2.25 6.09 5.46
C ARG A 84 -2.24 5.32 4.15
N VAL A 85 -1.47 4.24 4.11
CA VAL A 85 -1.68 3.14 3.15
C VAL A 85 -2.33 1.98 3.88
N GLU A 86 -3.33 1.38 3.25
CA GLU A 86 -3.97 0.15 3.70
C GLU A 86 -4.09 -0.82 2.52
N CYS A 87 -3.70 -2.08 2.74
CA CYS A 87 -3.80 -3.10 1.72
C CYS A 87 -4.44 -4.37 2.26
N THR A 88 -5.12 -5.10 1.38
CA THR A 88 -5.67 -6.43 1.70
C THR A 88 -5.04 -7.52 0.83
N PHE A 89 -4.96 -8.72 1.39
CA PHE A 89 -4.33 -9.87 0.76
C PHE A 89 -5.27 -11.07 0.81
N ASP A 90 -5.11 -11.99 -0.14
CA ASP A 90 -5.72 -13.31 -0.07
C ASP A 90 -4.65 -14.42 -0.28
N PRO A 91 -4.21 -15.05 0.81
CA PRO A 91 -3.23 -16.13 0.80
C PRO A 91 -3.68 -17.39 0.05
N THR A 92 -4.99 -17.59 -0.20
CA THR A 92 -5.48 -18.78 -0.91
C THR A 92 -5.01 -18.83 -2.35
N LEU A 93 -4.66 -17.67 -2.94
CA LEU A 93 -4.06 -17.61 -4.27
C LEU A 93 -2.69 -18.27 -4.35
N ARG A 94 -1.98 -18.46 -3.23
CA ARG A 94 -0.69 -19.16 -3.25
C ARG A 94 -0.81 -20.57 -3.86
N GLN A 95 -1.95 -21.24 -3.67
CA GLN A 95 -2.22 -22.57 -4.24
C GLN A 95 -2.68 -22.53 -5.71
N LYS A 96 -3.04 -21.36 -6.23
CA LYS A 96 -3.62 -21.19 -7.56
C LYS A 96 -2.65 -20.57 -8.56
N ILE A 97 -1.78 -19.67 -8.11
CA ILE A 97 -0.83 -18.94 -8.96
C ILE A 97 0.33 -19.87 -9.36
N PRO A 98 0.60 -20.08 -10.67
CA PRO A 98 1.65 -20.99 -11.14
C PRO A 98 3.04 -20.73 -10.54
N GLN A 99 3.39 -19.46 -10.34
CA GLN A 99 4.67 -19.02 -9.76
C GLN A 99 4.80 -19.39 -8.27
N LEU A 100 3.70 -19.67 -7.58
CA LEU A 100 3.66 -19.88 -6.12
C LEU A 100 3.23 -21.29 -5.71
N LYS A 101 2.42 -21.97 -6.52
CA LYS A 101 1.70 -23.21 -6.14
C LYS A 101 2.58 -24.39 -5.75
N ASN A 102 3.84 -24.41 -6.21
CA ASN A 102 4.80 -25.48 -5.92
C ASN A 102 5.78 -25.11 -4.80
N LEU A 103 5.65 -23.92 -4.20
CA LEU A 103 6.49 -23.51 -3.08
C LEU A 103 5.96 -24.11 -1.78
N GLU A 104 6.87 -24.52 -0.91
CA GLU A 104 6.53 -25.01 0.42
C GLU A 104 5.62 -24.02 1.19
N PRO A 105 4.67 -24.53 2.00
CA PRO A 105 3.87 -23.70 2.88
C PRO A 105 4.75 -22.92 3.86
N ARG A 106 4.57 -21.61 3.90
CA ARG A 106 5.25 -20.72 4.84
C ARG A 106 4.41 -19.49 5.12
N TYR A 107 4.74 -18.78 6.20
CA TYR A 107 4.27 -17.43 6.38
C TYR A 107 4.79 -16.53 5.25
N VAL A 108 3.89 -15.69 4.74
CA VAL A 108 4.23 -14.64 3.78
C VAL A 108 4.44 -13.36 4.57
N THR A 109 5.65 -12.83 4.49
CA THR A 109 6.06 -11.62 5.22
C THR A 109 6.38 -10.51 4.24
N TRP A 110 6.63 -9.31 4.75
CA TRP A 110 7.15 -8.23 3.92
C TRP A 110 8.52 -8.59 3.35
N GLY A 111 8.73 -8.42 2.04
CA GLY A 111 9.99 -8.76 1.37
C GLY A 111 9.98 -8.43 -0.12
N GLU A 112 11.15 -8.45 -0.76
CA GLU A 112 11.34 -8.04 -2.16
C GLU A 112 10.99 -9.12 -3.19
N GLY A 113 10.97 -10.40 -2.80
CA GLY A 113 10.63 -11.48 -3.71
C GLY A 113 9.14 -11.51 -4.03
N SER A 114 8.76 -11.85 -5.26
CA SER A 114 7.33 -11.95 -5.64
C SER A 114 6.54 -13.03 -4.86
N SER A 115 7.23 -13.92 -4.15
CA SER A 115 6.61 -14.91 -3.24
C SER A 115 6.45 -14.41 -1.79
N ASP A 116 7.06 -13.27 -1.48
CA ASP A 116 6.80 -12.43 -0.32
C ASP A 116 5.73 -11.39 -0.68
N GLU A 117 5.41 -10.47 0.24
CA GLU A 117 4.45 -9.39 -0.03
C GLU A 117 5.00 -8.00 0.21
N MET A 118 4.34 -7.02 -0.41
CA MET A 118 4.52 -5.61 -0.15
C MET A 118 3.17 -4.90 -0.04
N CYS A 119 3.15 -3.78 0.69
CA CYS A 119 2.02 -2.87 0.75
C CYS A 119 2.57 -1.44 0.71
N LEU A 120 2.78 -0.95 -0.52
CA LEU A 120 3.39 0.36 -0.76
C LEU A 120 2.44 1.22 -1.58
N GLY A 121 2.06 2.37 -1.01
CA GLY A 121 1.42 3.45 -1.76
C GLY A 121 2.49 4.40 -2.28
N VAL A 122 2.64 4.49 -3.60
CA VAL A 122 3.64 5.36 -4.23
C VAL A 122 2.98 6.68 -4.57
N LEU A 123 3.50 7.79 -4.03
CA LEU A 123 3.05 9.14 -4.35
C LEU A 123 4.12 9.84 -5.19
N SER A 124 3.71 10.43 -6.31
CA SER A 124 4.57 11.23 -7.18
C SER A 124 4.07 12.67 -7.21
N GLY A 125 4.99 13.62 -7.28
CA GLY A 125 4.68 15.01 -6.98
C GLY A 125 5.92 15.89 -6.91
N THR A 126 5.70 17.15 -6.57
CA THR A 126 6.77 18.12 -6.33
C THR A 126 6.88 18.42 -4.85
N SER A 127 8.11 18.56 -4.38
CA SER A 127 8.43 19.20 -3.11
C SER A 127 8.96 20.59 -3.43
N ASP A 128 8.33 21.62 -2.88
CA ASP A 128 8.82 22.99 -2.95
C ASP A 128 10.00 23.20 -1.98
#